data_AF-A0A6N8G4A3-F1
#
_entry.id   AF-A0A6N8G4A3-F1
#
_cell.length_a   1.000
_cell.length_b   1.000
_cell.length_c   1.000
_cell.angle_alpha   90.00
_cell.angle_beta   90.00
_cell.angle_gamma   90.00
#
_symmetry.space_group_name_H-M   'P 1'
#
loop_
_entity.id
_entity.type
_entity.pdbx_description
1 polymer ?
#
loop_
_entity_poly.entity_id
_entity_poly.type
_entity_poly.pdbx_seq_one_letter_code
_entity_poly.pdbx_strand_id
1 'polypeptide(L)' 'MARKGGNPETYFKSNYGGKVAKKAVGVKLPLELDAYVRSLESPSDWLREAAIEKYQREQLHREQAS' A
#
# COMPACT_ATOMS: atom_id res chain seq x y z
N MET A 1 6.37 12.55 32.02
CA MET A 1 6.31 11.06 31.99
C MET A 1 6.22 10.63 30.53
N ALA A 2 7.32 10.15 29.95
CA ALA A 2 7.37 9.74 28.54
C ALA A 2 6.64 8.40 28.33
N ARG A 3 5.78 8.34 27.31
CA ARG A 3 4.92 7.19 27.00
C ARG A 3 5.78 5.97 26.62
N LYS A 4 5.66 4.91 27.41
CA LYS A 4 6.31 3.61 27.23
C LYS A 4 5.90 3.01 25.87
N GLY A 5 6.88 2.59 25.09
CA GLY A 5 6.76 2.20 23.69
C GLY A 5 5.66 1.20 23.40
N GLY A 6 4.86 1.50 22.38
CA GLY A 6 4.01 0.51 21.71
C GLY A 6 4.90 -0.49 20.97
N ASN A 7 4.57 -1.77 21.08
CA ASN A 7 5.32 -2.86 20.46
C ASN A 7 5.36 -2.69 18.92
N PRO A 8 6.52 -2.59 18.26
CA PRO A 8 6.61 -2.50 16.79
C PRO A 8 5.97 -3.70 16.06
N GLU A 9 5.77 -4.83 16.74
CA GLU A 9 5.12 -6.02 16.16
C GLU A 9 3.59 -5.96 16.13
N THR A 10 2.97 -4.94 16.77
CA THR A 10 1.54 -4.65 16.59
C THR A 10 1.26 -3.77 15.38
N TYR A 11 2.30 -3.33 14.66
CA TYR A 11 2.16 -2.51 13.46
C TYR A 11 1.97 -3.43 12.26
N PHE A 12 0.71 -3.59 11.86
CA PHE A 12 0.28 -4.13 10.56
C PHE A 12 0.80 -5.54 10.23
N LYS A 13 0.06 -6.56 10.67
CA LYS A 13 0.17 -7.91 10.11
C LYS A 13 -0.65 -7.96 8.82
N SER A 14 0.01 -7.90 7.66
CA SER A 14 -0.68 -8.18 6.40
C SER A 14 -0.95 -9.68 6.30
N ASN A 15 -2.21 -10.08 6.06
CA ASN A 15 -2.56 -11.46 5.67
C ASN A 15 -2.14 -11.79 4.22
N TYR A 16 -1.29 -10.96 3.61
CA TYR A 16 -0.82 -11.14 2.26
C TYR A 16 0.25 -12.24 2.21
N GLY A 17 -0.05 -13.36 1.54
CA GLY A 17 0.82 -14.53 1.48
C GLY A 17 2.07 -14.38 0.59
N GLY A 18 2.22 -13.26 -0.12
CA GLY A 18 3.36 -12.99 -0.99
C GLY A 18 4.56 -12.38 -0.24
N LYS A 19 5.76 -12.47 -0.85
CA LYS A 19 6.96 -11.77 -0.36
C LYS A 19 6.72 -10.25 -0.42
N VAL A 20 6.72 -9.59 0.73
CA VAL A 20 6.57 -8.14 0.84
C VAL A 20 7.91 -7.44 1.10
N ALA A 21 7.98 -6.15 0.77
CA ALA A 21 9.16 -5.34 1.08
C ALA A 21 9.36 -5.18 2.60
N LYS A 22 10.61 -5.09 3.05
CA LYS A 22 10.95 -4.92 4.48
C LYS A 22 10.47 -3.60 5.08
N LYS A 23 10.27 -2.56 4.26
CA LYS A 23 9.83 -1.23 4.68
C LYS A 23 8.56 -0.84 3.95
N ALA A 24 7.60 -0.26 4.66
CA ALA A 24 6.38 0.26 4.08
C ALA A 24 6.64 1.56 3.29
N VAL A 25 5.89 1.76 2.21
CA VAL A 25 5.82 3.03 1.49
C VAL A 25 4.56 3.75 1.94
N GLY A 26 4.73 4.90 2.61
CA GLY A 26 3.62 5.77 3.01
C GLY A 26 3.34 6.82 1.93
N VAL A 27 2.09 6.94 1.49
CA VAL A 27 1.66 7.92 0.48
C VAL A 27 0.56 8.81 1.06
N LYS A 28 0.54 10.09 0.64
CA LYS A 28 -0.56 11.00 0.94
C LYS A 28 -1.55 10.96 -0.21
N LEU A 29 -2.80 10.61 0.07
CA LEU A 29 -3.89 10.60 -0.90
C LEU A 29 -4.71 11.90 -0.79
N PRO A 30 -5.38 12.32 -1.87
CA PRO A 30 -6.43 13.33 -1.80
C PRO A 30 -7.51 12.95 -0.79
N LEU A 31 -8.13 13.94 -0.14
CA LEU A 31 -9.07 13.73 0.97
C LEU A 31 -10.20 12.75 0.64
N GLU A 32 -10.85 12.93 -0.51
CA GLU A 32 -11.97 12.08 -0.94
C GLU A 32 -11.52 10.63 -1.18
N LEU A 33 -10.34 10.46 -1.79
CA LEU A 33 -9.77 9.13 -2.06
C LEU A 33 -9.32 8.45 -0.76
N ASP A 34 -8.70 9.18 0.17
CA ASP A 34 -8.34 8.64 1.49
C ASP A 34 -9.58 8.17 2.25
N ALA A 35 -10.65 8.97 2.25
CA ALA A 35 -11.91 8.61 2.89
C ALA A 35 -12.51 7.33 2.27
N TYR A 36 -12.54 7.25 0.93
CA TYR A 36 -12.99 6.06 0.23
C TYR A 36 -12.15 4.83 0.57
N VAL A 37 -10.82 4.91 0.42
CA VAL A 37 -9.91 3.79 0.67
C VAL A 37 -10.02 3.26 2.09
N ARG A 38 -10.18 4.15 3.08
CA ARG A 38 -10.38 3.78 4.49
C ARG A 38 -11.73 3.12 4.78
N SER A 39 -12.73 3.34 3.93
CA SER A 39 -14.06 2.72 4.08
C SER A 39 -14.11 1.26 3.61
N LEU A 40 -13.08 0.79 2.90
CA LEU A 40 -13.01 -0.56 2.37
C LEU A 40 -12.68 -1.59 3.47
N GLU A 41 -13.12 -2.82 3.27
CA GLU A 41 -12.80 -3.95 4.16
C GLU A 41 -11.29 -4.23 4.23
N SER A 42 -10.60 -4.13 3.08
CA SER A 42 -9.14 -4.26 3.00
C SER A 42 -8.49 -3.12 2.20
N PRO A 43 -8.23 -1.96 2.84
CA PRO A 43 -7.64 -0.79 2.18
C PRO A 43 -6.26 -1.08 1.57
N SER A 44 -5.49 -1.96 2.21
CA SER A 44 -4.13 -2.29 1.79
C SER A 44 -4.08 -3.21 0.58
N ASP A 45 -5.06 -4.10 0.42
CA ASP A 45 -5.15 -4.96 -0.75
C ASP A 45 -5.53 -4.12 -1.97
N TRP A 46 -6.51 -3.25 -1.83
CA TRP A 46 -6.93 -2.31 -2.87
C TRP A 46 -5.77 -1.43 -3.36
N LEU A 47 -5.00 -0.84 -2.44
CA LEU A 47 -3.83 -0.03 -2.80
C LEU A 47 -2.73 -0.84 -3.51
N ARG A 48 -2.55 -2.11 -3.13
CA ARG A 48 -1.59 -3.00 -3.79
C ARG A 48 -2.02 -3.32 -5.22
N GLU A 49 -3.30 -3.63 -5.44
CA GLU A 49 -3.85 -3.88 -6.78
C GLU A 49 -3.72 -2.66 -7.67
N ALA A 50 -4.13 -1.48 -7.18
CA ALA A 50 -4.01 -0.22 -7.94
C ALA A 50 -2.55 0.07 -8.35
N ALA A 51 -1.58 -0.18 -7.46
CA ALA A 51 -0.16 0.00 -7.76
C ALA A 51 0.35 -1.03 -8.80
N ILE A 52 -0.07 -2.29 -8.70
CA ILE A 52 0.29 -3.35 -9.65
C ILE A 52 -0.25 -3.03 -11.04
N GLU A 53 -1.53 -2.64 -11.15
CA GLU A 53 -2.13 -2.28 -12.43
C GLU A 53 -1.39 -1.12 -13.10
N LYS A 54 -1.09 -0.07 -12.33
CA LYS A 54 -0.36 1.10 -12.85
C LYS A 54 1.04 0.70 -13.33
N TYR A 55 1.75 -0.13 -12.57
CA TYR A 55 3.06 -0.66 -12.96
C TYR A 55 2.99 -1.46 -14.27
N GLN A 56 2.05 -2.39 -14.38
CA GLN A 56 1.87 -3.21 -15.59
C GLN A 56 1.60 -2.36 -16.83
N ARG A 57 0.71 -1.36 -16.72
CA ARG A 57 0.43 -0.41 -17.82
C ARG A 57 1.72 0.31 -18.26
N GLU A 58 2.53 0.77 -17.32
CA GLU A 58 3.78 1.46 -17.64
C GLU A 58 4.85 0.57 -18.24
N GLN A 59 4.95 -0.71 -17.85
CA GLN A 59 5.87 -1.65 -18.49
C GLN A 59 5.48 -1.87 -19.95
N LEU A 60 4.20 -2.12 -20.23
CA LEU A 60 3.69 -2.28 -21.59
C LEU A 60 4.00 -1.06 -22.48
N HIS A 61 3.82 0.15 -21.94
CA HIS A 61 4.15 1.38 -22.67
C HIS A 61 5.66 1.54 -22.94
N ARG A 62 6.54 1.06 -22.04
CA ARG A 62 7.99 1.11 -22.23
C ARG A 62 8.47 0.12 -23.28
N GLU A 63 7.91 -1.08 -23.30
CA GLU A 63 8.23 -2.12 -24.27
C GLU A 63 7.80 -1.74 -25.70
N GLN A 64 6.72 -0.98 -25.86
CA GLN A 64 6.26 -0.47 -27.16
C GLN A 64 7.06 0.75 -27.66
N ALA A 65 7.78 1.43 -26.77
CA ALA A 65 8.57 2.61 -27.08
C ALA A 65 10.08 2.31 -27.28
N SER A 66 10.47 1.04 -27.16
CA SER A 66 11.84 0.53 -27.37
C SER A 66 11.90 -0.29 -28.65
#